data_AF-A0A9X8UJ07-F1
#
_entry.id   AF-A0A9X8UJ07-F1
#
_cell.length_a   1.000
_cell.length_b   1.000
_cell.length_c   1.000
_cell.angle_alpha   90.00
_cell.angle_beta   90.00
_cell.angle_gamma   90.00
#
_symmetry.space_group_name_H-M   'P 1'
#
loop_
_entity.id
_entity.type
_entity.pdbx_description
1 polymer ?
#
loop_
_entity_poly.entity_id
_entity_poly.type
_entity_poly.pdbx_seq_one_letter_code
_entity_poly.pdbx_strand_id
1 'polypeptide(L)'
;MFVGIMFVLKVLMFTFCLGVSLCIIVYVPLMIYVVPYGIWLGGSKAKRQYPHLANCKSFWLTVRRATKLYKSWITHKDPTF
;
A
#
# COMPACT_ATOMS: atom_id res chain seq x y z
N MET A 1 16.29 39.97 -13.70
CA MET A 1 16.30 39.21 -12.43
C MET A 1 14.96 38.51 -12.15
N PHE A 2 13.81 39.20 -12.27
CA PHE A 2 12.48 38.64 -11.97
C PHE A 2 12.05 37.45 -12.84
N VAL A 3 12.34 37.48 -14.15
CA VAL A 3 11.95 36.42 -15.12
C VAL A 3 12.64 35.08 -14.82
N GLY A 4 13.92 35.12 -14.44
CA GLY A 4 14.67 33.91 -14.07
C GLY A 4 14.13 33.24 -12.81
N ILE A 5 13.75 34.04 -11.80
CA ILE A 5 13.15 33.53 -10.56
C ILE A 5 11.79 32.87 -10.84
N MET A 6 10.95 33.48 -11.69
CA MET A 6 9.67 32.88 -12.09
C MET A 6 9.83 31.57 -12.85
N PHE A 7 10.86 31.45 -13.70
CA PHE A 7 11.15 30.21 -14.43
C PHE A 7 11.54 29.08 -13.48
N VAL A 8 12.46 29.33 -12.54
CA VAL A 8 12.88 28.34 -11.54
C VAL A 8 11.70 27.87 -10.69
N LEU A 9 10.84 28.79 -10.26
CA LEU A 9 9.67 28.46 -9.45
C LEU A 9 8.67 27.56 -10.20
N LYS A 10 8.46 27.83 -11.50
CA LYS A 10 7.61 26.98 -12.37
C LYS A 10 8.17 25.57 -12.54
N VAL A 11 9.48 25.45 -12.77
CA VAL A 11 10.14 24.15 -12.91
C VAL A 11 10.05 23.36 -11.60
N LEU A 12 10.25 24.01 -10.46
CA LEU A 12 10.18 23.37 -9.14
C LEU A 12 8.75 22.91 -8.80
N MET A 13 7.74 23.71 -9.12
CA MET A 13 6.33 23.32 -9.01
C MET A 13 6.01 22.12 -9.90
N PHE A 14 6.53 22.10 -11.13
CA PHE A 14 6.28 21.02 -12.08
C PHE A 14 6.89 19.69 -11.62
N THR A 15 8.14 19.71 -11.16
CA THR A 15 8.81 18.49 -10.65
C THR A 15 8.14 17.99 -9.38
N PHE A 16 7.70 18.88 -8.49
CA PHE A 16 6.92 18.51 -7.31
C PHE A 16 5.59 17.86 -7.69
N CYS A 17 4.87 18.44 -8.66
CA CYS A 17 3.60 17.90 -9.14
C CYS A 17 3.79 16.49 -9.73
N LEU A 18 4.81 16.29 -10.58
CA LEU A 18 5.14 14.98 -11.13
C LEU A 18 5.48 13.96 -10.03
N GLY A 19 6.26 14.36 -9.03
CA GLY A 19 6.59 13.49 -7.89
C GLY A 19 5.35 13.05 -7.12
N VAL A 20 4.43 13.99 -6.83
CA VAL A 20 3.16 13.68 -6.16
C VAL A 20 2.28 12.77 -7.00
N SER A 21 2.16 13.03 -8.31
CA SER A 21 1.39 12.18 -9.21
C SER A 21 1.93 10.75 -9.25
N LEU A 22 3.24 10.55 -9.32
CA LEU A 22 3.87 9.23 -9.27
C LEU A 22 3.60 8.53 -7.94
N CYS A 23 3.70 9.25 -6.82
CA CYS A 23 3.36 8.70 -5.51
C CYS A 23 1.89 8.25 -5.46
N ILE A 24 0.95 9.06 -5.95
CA ILE A 24 -0.48 8.69 -5.97
C ILE A 24 -0.68 7.43 -6.82
N ILE A 25 -0.11 7.39 -8.02
CA ILE A 25 -0.23 6.25 -8.94
C ILE A 25 0.31 4.95 -8.33
N VAL A 26 1.37 5.01 -7.52
CA VAL A 26 1.94 3.81 -6.89
C VAL A 26 1.24 3.44 -5.59
N TYR A 27 1.04 4.41 -4.70
CA TYR A 27 0.54 4.15 -3.34
C TYR A 27 -0.98 3.92 -3.30
N VAL A 28 -1.77 4.57 -4.15
CA VAL A 28 -3.24 4.39 -4.12
C VAL A 28 -3.63 2.96 -4.50
N PRO A 29 -3.15 2.35 -5.60
CA PRO A 29 -3.43 0.95 -5.90
C PRO A 29 -2.93 0.00 -4.81
N LEU A 30 -1.77 0.29 -4.22
CA LEU A 30 -1.19 -0.52 -3.15
C LEU A 30 -2.06 -0.49 -1.89
N MET A 31 -2.61 0.67 -1.54
CA MET A 31 -3.54 0.83 -0.43
C MET A 31 -4.85 0.09 -0.70
N ILE A 32 -5.43 0.25 -1.89
CA ILE A 32 -6.64 -0.49 -2.30
C ILE A 32 -6.40 -2.00 -2.22
N TYR A 33 -5.21 -2.47 -2.59
CA TYR A 33 -4.84 -3.88 -2.50
C TYR A 33 -4.67 -4.38 -1.05
N VAL A 34 -4.20 -3.55 -0.12
CA VAL A 34 -3.99 -3.93 1.29
C VAL A 34 -5.27 -3.85 2.13
N VAL A 35 -6.21 -2.96 1.79
CA VAL A 35 -7.45 -2.74 2.55
C VAL A 35 -8.27 -4.03 2.77
N PRO A 36 -8.55 -4.88 1.76
CA PRO A 36 -9.31 -6.10 1.97
C PRO A 36 -8.62 -7.09 2.90
N TYR A 37 -7.28 -7.17 2.86
CA TYR A 37 -6.49 -7.97 3.80
C TYR A 37 -6.64 -7.45 5.23
N GLY A 38 -6.62 -6.13 5.44
CA GLY A 38 -6.86 -5.50 6.74
C GLY A 38 -8.25 -5.79 7.29
N ILE A 39 -9.29 -5.69 6.45
CA ILE A 39 -10.67 -6.02 6.80
C ILE A 39 -10.80 -7.50 7.16
N TRP A 40 -10.20 -8.40 6.35
CA TRP A 40 -10.21 -9.83 6.62
C TRP A 40 -9.55 -10.16 7.96
N LEU A 41 -8.36 -9.59 8.23
CA LEU A 41 -7.63 -9.80 9.48
C LEU A 41 -8.36 -9.23 10.71
N GLY A 42 -9.09 -8.13 10.53
CA GLY A 42 -9.95 -7.54 11.56
C GLY A 42 -11.17 -8.37 11.91
N GLY A 43 -11.58 -9.30 11.04
CA GLY A 43 -12.68 -10.22 11.29
C GLY A 43 -12.37 -11.21 12.43
N SER A 44 -13.36 -11.46 13.29
CA SER A 44 -13.20 -12.30 14.50
C SER A 44 -12.66 -13.71 14.23
N LYS A 45 -12.95 -14.29 13.05
CA LYS A 45 -12.44 -15.61 12.64
C LYS A 45 -10.94 -15.57 12.35
N ALA A 46 -10.49 -14.68 11.47
CA ALA A 46 -9.09 -14.55 11.10
C ALA A 46 -8.23 -14.07 12.28
N LYS A 47 -8.73 -13.13 13.08
CA LYS A 47 -8.07 -12.65 14.30
C LYS A 47 -7.83 -13.76 15.32
N ARG A 48 -8.79 -14.67 15.50
CA ARG A 48 -8.67 -15.82 16.41
C ARG A 48 -7.70 -16.86 15.88
N GLN A 49 -7.70 -17.10 14.57
CA GLN A 49 -6.86 -18.13 13.94
C GLN A 49 -5.40 -17.67 13.77
N TYR A 50 -5.15 -16.37 13.61
CA TYR A 50 -3.83 -15.82 13.36
C TYR A 50 -3.52 -14.56 14.22
N PRO A 51 -3.42 -14.68 15.56
CA PRO A 51 -3.20 -13.54 16.45
C PRO A 51 -1.84 -12.86 16.24
N HIS A 52 -0.83 -13.60 15.77
CA HIS A 52 0.52 -13.08 15.49
C HIS A 52 0.58 -12.14 14.28
N LEU A 53 -0.45 -12.16 13.41
CA LEU A 53 -0.49 -11.30 12.22
C LEU A 53 -0.89 -9.86 12.54
N ALA A 54 -1.65 -9.65 13.62
CA ALA A 54 -2.16 -8.34 14.03
C ALA A 54 -1.08 -7.39 14.57
N ASN A 55 0.06 -7.94 15.03
CA ASN A 55 1.14 -7.17 15.66
C ASN A 55 2.24 -6.70 14.69
N CYS A 56 2.04 -6.81 13.37
CA CYS A 56 3.08 -6.44 12.42
C CYS A 56 3.16 -4.93 12.17
N LYS A 57 4.34 -4.37 12.44
CA LYS A 57 4.65 -2.95 12.24
C LYS A 57 5.04 -2.58 10.80
N SER A 58 5.42 -3.53 9.95
CA SER A 58 6.02 -3.22 8.64
C SER A 58 5.03 -3.37 7.48
N PHE A 59 4.87 -2.30 6.69
CA PHE A 59 3.98 -2.23 5.54
C PHE A 59 4.34 -3.27 4.46
N TRP A 60 5.62 -3.49 4.17
CA TRP A 60 6.07 -4.48 3.19
C TRP A 60 5.70 -5.92 3.56
N LEU A 61 5.78 -6.24 4.86
CA LEU A 61 5.34 -7.53 5.39
C LEU A 61 3.83 -7.70 5.25
N THR A 62 3.06 -6.64 5.51
CA THR A 62 1.60 -6.61 5.29
C THR A 62 1.25 -6.87 3.83
N VAL A 63 1.92 -6.20 2.88
CA VAL A 63 1.71 -6.41 1.43
C VAL A 63 2.03 -7.86 1.03
N ARG A 64 3.17 -8.42 1.47
CA ARG A 64 3.53 -9.82 1.17
C ARG A 64 2.49 -10.82 1.70
N ARG A 65 1.97 -10.59 2.91
CA ARG A 65 0.93 -11.42 3.51
C ARG A 65 -0.41 -11.27 2.81
N ALA A 66 -0.79 -10.06 2.41
CA ALA A 66 -1.94 -9.83 1.55
C ALA A 66 -1.81 -10.66 0.26
N THR A 67 -0.65 -10.64 -0.40
CA THR A 67 -0.39 -11.48 -1.58
C THR A 67 -0.49 -12.97 -1.30
N LYS A 68 0.02 -13.46 -0.16
CA LYS A 68 -0.16 -14.86 0.25
C LYS A 68 -1.64 -15.21 0.44
N LEU A 69 -2.43 -14.34 1.06
CA LEU A 69 -3.88 -14.51 1.23
C LEU A 69 -4.58 -14.57 -0.12
N TYR A 70 -4.33 -13.62 -1.01
CA TYR A 70 -4.95 -13.63 -2.34
C TYR A 70 -4.56 -14.84 -3.17
N LYS A 71 -3.29 -15.24 -3.11
CA LYS A 71 -2.82 -16.47 -3.75
C LYS A 71 -3.55 -17.70 -3.20
N SER A 72 -3.77 -17.76 -1.89
CA SER A 72 -4.48 -18.85 -1.23
C SER A 72 -5.96 -18.90 -1.66
N TRP A 73 -6.62 -17.73 -1.78
CA TRP A 73 -7.98 -17.62 -2.31
C TRP A 73 -8.09 -18.12 -3.75
N ILE A 74 -7.14 -17.75 -4.61
CA ILE A 74 -7.12 -18.21 -6.01
C ILE A 74 -6.84 -19.71 -6.11
N THR A 75 -5.95 -20.22 -5.25
CA THR A 75 -5.55 -21.65 -5.28
C THR A 75 -6.51 -22.53 -4.47
N HIS A 76 -7.51 -21.95 -3.81
CA HIS A 76 -8.40 -22.64 -2.84
C HIS A 76 -7.63 -23.46 -1.78
N LYS A 77 -6.43 -23.01 -1.41
CA LYS A 77 -5.61 -23.63 -0.36
C LYS A 77 -5.59 -22.73 0.86
N ASP A 78 -5.47 -23.33 2.04
CA ASP A 78 -5.33 -22.56 3.26
C ASP A 78 -4.06 -21.69 3.24
N PRO A 79 -4.14 -20.42 3.65
CA PRO A 79 -2.99 -19.53 3.63
C PRO A 79 -1.96 -19.91 4.71
N THR A 80 -0.72 -20.10 4.28
CA THR A 80 0.45 -20.30 5.16
C THR A 80 1.25 -19.01 5.27
N PHE A 81 1.00 -18.27 6.36
CA PHE A 81 1.60 -16.95 6.60
C PHE A 81 3.03 -16.99 7.09
#